data_AF-A0A3S0VR43-F1
#
_entry.id   AF-A0A3S0VR43-F1
#
_cell.length_a   1.000
_cell.length_b   1.000
_cell.length_c   1.000
_cell.angle_alpha   90.00
_cell.angle_beta   90.00
_cell.angle_gamma   90.00
#
_symmetry.space_group_name_H-M   'P 1'
#
loop_
_entity.id
_entity.type
_entity.pdbx_description
1 polymer ?
#
loop_
_entity_poly.entity_id
_entity_poly.type
_entity_poly.pdbx_seq_one_letter_code
_entity_poly.pdbx_strand_id
1 'polypeptide(L)'
;MHLFKFEYVDPNIYAFKIDNAFQKHIKATDLEKLSQSITQFLKDIKHPALEWFEHLQVGVGLHLELTKGEFKTLKKLLIVGEDRELIKLPVELKYSVEFQHRILVTHRKLEHFIDYWRLPNPQGLKYRLFRCLSEDIIEVPYVDMPLEYDFRRNLYAFRSNHGTTHSIRLVQLFNSVLKLMQFMFKGTLDSDSFNALLSLSLEEKNCLELALFLYRSGRTNELGWSGDRSYSPRSAEIFRQIALKLGYDPVLVDAITICFDYKSPNPIYSYQHQYITEESRTKIKLFKQIFKLVHSADLIRCFSNYDFIAEHLKSVFDTLLGKLDSDLMDELAHQTLVMAAKYCKITGAPVVVPSLQSESMGTYSGNKYIMVKAVAEVEKTFTDLDMIDFDWDYLVSVKNKAEDFDAMKDIKSAYCGVLSSNNQSSTIDVFNTESRDSSKKPGFFSTHNERSSVNTCTLNNSVDHRF
;
A
#
# COMPACT_ATOMS: atom_id res chain seq x y z
N MET A 1 -4.93 -31.42 32.08
CA MET A 1 -3.53 -31.02 31.81
C MET A 1 -3.48 -30.48 30.39
N HIS A 2 -2.95 -29.27 30.20
CA HIS A 2 -2.75 -28.68 28.87
C HIS A 2 -1.25 -28.62 28.56
N LEU A 3 -0.89 -28.88 27.31
CA LEU A 3 0.49 -28.83 26.84
C LEU A 3 0.73 -27.53 26.08
N PHE A 4 1.63 -26.70 26.60
CA PHE A 4 2.17 -25.55 25.90
C PHE A 4 3.56 -25.90 25.37
N LYS A 5 3.82 -25.67 24.09
CA LYS A 5 5.12 -25.99 23.50
C LYS A 5 5.61 -24.85 22.64
N PHE A 6 6.88 -24.49 22.81
CA PHE A 6 7.58 -23.58 21.91
C PHE A 6 8.52 -24.42 21.05
N GLU A 7 8.38 -24.31 19.74
CA GLU A 7 9.20 -25.02 18.77
C GLU A 7 10.03 -24.02 17.97
N TYR A 8 11.27 -24.39 17.72
CA TYR A 8 12.13 -23.67 16.82
C TYR A 8 11.63 -23.83 15.39
N VAL A 9 11.44 -22.71 14.68
CA VAL A 9 11.16 -22.73 13.23
C VAL A 9 12.42 -22.33 12.47
N ASP A 10 13.04 -21.23 12.90
CA ASP A 10 14.21 -20.58 12.29
C ASP A 10 14.88 -19.67 13.35
N PRO A 11 16.15 -19.21 13.21
CA PRO A 11 16.81 -18.41 14.26
C PRO A 11 16.01 -17.21 14.74
N ASN A 12 15.12 -16.69 13.90
CA ASN A 12 14.36 -15.48 14.15
C ASN A 12 12.87 -15.73 14.47
N ILE A 13 12.39 -16.98 14.39
CA ILE A 13 10.96 -17.30 14.49
C ILE A 13 10.74 -18.57 15.32
N TYR A 14 9.79 -18.47 16.23
CA TYR A 14 9.32 -19.58 17.06
C TYR A 14 7.85 -19.89 16.78
N ALA A 15 7.48 -21.16 16.84
CA ALA A 15 6.10 -21.61 16.80
C ALA A 15 5.64 -21.93 18.23
N PHE A 16 4.61 -21.23 18.68
CA PHE A 16 3.92 -21.53 19.93
C PHE A 16 2.70 -22.42 19.65
N LYS A 17 2.63 -23.57 20.34
CA LYS A 17 1.57 -24.56 20.22
C LYS A 17 0.82 -24.78 21.54
N ILE A 18 -0.50 -24.95 21.44
CA ILE A 18 -1.37 -25.39 22.55
C ILE A 18 -2.04 -26.70 22.16
N ASP A 19 -1.80 -27.76 22.93
CA ASP A 19 -2.39 -29.09 22.76
C ASP A 19 -2.26 -29.66 21.33
N ASN A 20 -1.22 -29.25 20.59
CA ASN A 20 -1.01 -29.52 19.16
C ASN A 20 -2.16 -29.10 18.21
N ALA A 21 -3.22 -28.47 18.72
CA ALA A 21 -4.40 -28.05 17.97
C ALA A 21 -4.36 -26.58 17.53
N PHE A 22 -3.41 -25.81 18.07
CA PHE A 22 -3.25 -24.40 17.78
C PHE A 22 -1.78 -24.08 17.56
N GLN A 23 -1.48 -23.20 16.60
CA GLN A 23 -0.15 -22.70 16.31
C GLN A 23 -0.17 -21.19 16.09
N LYS A 24 0.80 -20.48 16.66
CA LYS A 24 1.08 -19.06 16.41
C LYS A 24 2.58 -18.86 16.22
N HIS A 25 2.97 -18.10 15.22
CA HIS A 25 4.37 -17.72 15.01
C HIS A 25 4.70 -16.44 15.79
N ILE A 26 5.88 -16.41 16.40
CA ILE A 26 6.35 -15.35 17.28
C ILE A 26 7.76 -14.97 16.85
N LYS A 27 8.06 -13.67 16.81
CA LYS A 27 9.40 -13.15 16.52
C LYS A 27 10.33 -13.47 17.67
N ALA A 28 11.59 -13.81 17.38
CA ALA A 28 12.60 -14.04 18.40
C ALA A 28 12.74 -12.86 19.38
N THR A 29 12.62 -11.63 18.86
CA THR A 29 12.67 -10.39 19.65
C THR A 29 11.54 -10.25 20.67
N ASP A 30 10.42 -10.96 20.45
CA ASP A 30 9.25 -10.87 21.33
C ASP A 30 9.26 -11.96 22.42
N LEU A 31 10.16 -12.95 22.31
CA LEU A 31 10.20 -14.12 23.18
C LEU A 31 10.56 -13.76 24.62
N GLU A 32 11.50 -12.84 24.82
CA GLU A 32 11.92 -12.40 26.16
C GLU A 32 10.76 -11.74 26.91
N LYS A 33 10.07 -10.79 26.27
CA LYS A 33 8.90 -10.13 26.86
C LYS A 33 7.79 -11.12 27.20
N LEU A 34 7.56 -12.11 26.33
CA LEU A 34 6.59 -13.17 26.59
C LEU A 34 7.02 -14.03 27.79
N SER A 35 8.31 -14.40 27.87
CA SER A 35 8.87 -15.14 29.00
C SER A 35 8.64 -14.40 30.31
N GLN A 36 8.95 -13.11 30.36
CA GLN A 36 8.72 -12.25 31.53
C GLN A 36 7.24 -12.23 31.95
N SER A 37 6.33 -12.12 30.98
CA SER A 37 4.89 -12.11 31.24
C SER A 37 4.40 -13.44 31.83
N ILE A 38 4.91 -14.57 31.31
CA ILE A 38 4.58 -15.90 31.84
C ILE A 38 5.14 -16.07 33.26
N THR A 39 6.39 -15.67 33.49
CA THR A 39 7.01 -15.71 34.83
C THR A 39 6.19 -14.91 35.83
N GLN A 40 5.77 -13.70 35.46
CA GLN A 40 4.94 -12.86 36.32
C GLN A 40 3.57 -13.51 36.61
N PHE A 41 2.92 -14.07 35.58
CA PHE A 41 1.68 -14.84 35.76
C PHE A 41 1.85 -16.00 36.76
N LEU A 42 2.90 -16.83 36.60
CA LEU A 42 3.18 -17.96 37.48
C LEU A 42 3.45 -17.52 38.92
N LYS A 43 4.13 -16.37 39.09
CA LYS A 43 4.37 -15.75 40.39
C LYS A 43 3.08 -15.28 41.06
N ASP A 44 2.17 -14.66 40.31
CA ASP A 44 0.91 -14.14 40.83
C ASP A 44 0.00 -15.27 41.35
N ILE A 45 0.00 -16.42 40.67
CA ILE A 45 -0.75 -17.60 41.10
C ILE A 45 0.03 -18.51 42.06
N LYS A 46 1.27 -18.14 42.42
CA LYS A 46 2.19 -18.92 43.27
C LYS A 46 2.37 -20.37 42.78
N HIS A 47 2.46 -20.57 41.46
CA HIS A 47 2.58 -21.90 40.89
C HIS A 47 3.97 -22.50 41.16
N PRO A 48 4.08 -23.77 41.59
CA PRO A 48 5.37 -24.43 41.85
C PRO A 48 6.32 -24.41 40.65
N ALA A 49 5.77 -24.29 39.43
CA ALA A 49 6.56 -24.16 38.21
C ALA A 49 7.55 -23.00 38.20
N LEU A 50 7.29 -21.96 38.99
CA LEU A 50 8.16 -20.79 39.07
C LEU A 50 9.59 -21.15 39.49
N GLU A 51 9.77 -22.17 40.34
CA GLU A 51 11.10 -22.58 40.84
C GLU A 51 12.03 -23.10 39.75
N TRP A 52 11.48 -23.60 38.65
CA TRP A 52 12.24 -24.13 37.51
C TRP A 52 12.01 -23.35 36.21
N PHE A 53 11.15 -22.34 36.22
CA PHE A 53 10.88 -21.48 35.07
C PHE A 53 11.81 -20.25 35.12
N GLU A 54 13.07 -20.44 34.73
CA GLU A 54 14.01 -19.32 34.60
C GLU A 54 13.79 -18.53 33.30
N HIS A 55 13.44 -19.22 32.22
CA HIS A 55 13.19 -18.66 30.89
C HIS A 55 12.41 -19.65 30.01
N LEU A 56 11.74 -19.16 28.97
CA LEU A 56 11.16 -20.01 27.92
C LEU A 56 12.24 -20.84 27.23
N GLN A 57 12.27 -22.14 27.52
CA GLN A 57 13.16 -23.08 26.84
C GLN A 57 12.50 -23.64 25.58
N VAL A 58 13.22 -23.53 24.47
CA VAL A 58 12.77 -24.00 23.15
C VAL A 58 12.83 -25.52 23.09
N GLY A 59 11.78 -26.15 22.56
CA GLY A 59 11.68 -27.60 22.43
C GLY A 59 11.19 -28.33 23.69
N VAL A 60 11.19 -27.66 24.84
CA VAL A 60 10.68 -28.22 26.11
C VAL A 60 9.19 -27.89 26.24
N GLY A 61 8.37 -28.92 26.43
CA GLY A 61 6.95 -28.76 26.71
C GLY A 61 6.75 -28.24 28.13
N LEU A 62 6.00 -27.14 28.27
CA LEU A 62 5.58 -26.62 29.55
C LEU A 62 4.25 -27.28 29.95
N HIS A 63 4.34 -28.24 30.88
CA HIS A 63 3.19 -28.89 31.48
C HIS A 63 2.79 -28.16 32.76
N LEU A 64 1.64 -27.49 32.74
CA LEU A 64 1.13 -26.76 33.90
C LEU A 64 -0.21 -27.37 34.36
N GLU A 65 -0.29 -27.63 35.66
CA GLU A 65 -1.53 -28.04 36.32
C GLU A 65 -2.29 -26.80 36.77
N LEU A 66 -3.09 -26.25 35.85
CA LEU A 66 -3.85 -25.02 36.07
C LEU A 66 -5.32 -25.32 36.33
N THR A 67 -5.94 -24.55 37.22
CA THR A 67 -7.40 -24.47 37.29
C THR A 67 -7.97 -23.95 35.97
N LYS A 68 -9.27 -24.15 35.74
CA LYS A 68 -9.96 -23.66 34.53
C LYS A 68 -9.84 -22.13 34.37
N GLY A 69 -9.83 -21.39 35.48
CA GLY A 69 -9.67 -19.93 35.49
C GLY A 69 -8.26 -19.52 35.09
N GLU A 70 -7.25 -20.11 35.72
CA GLU A 70 -5.83 -19.84 35.43
C GLU A 70 -5.45 -20.21 34.01
N PHE A 71 -5.91 -21.37 33.52
CA PHE A 71 -5.70 -21.77 32.13
C PHE A 71 -6.29 -20.75 31.15
N LYS A 72 -7.50 -20.23 31.43
CA LYS A 72 -8.13 -19.20 30.60
C LYS A 72 -7.31 -17.91 30.58
N THR A 73 -6.76 -17.51 31.73
CA THR A 73 -5.90 -16.32 31.86
C THR A 73 -4.58 -16.50 31.12
N LEU A 74 -3.86 -17.59 31.34
CA LEU A 74 -2.61 -17.88 30.63
C LEU A 74 -2.84 -18.02 29.13
N LYS A 75 -3.90 -18.70 28.71
CA LYS A 75 -4.27 -18.80 27.29
C LYS A 75 -4.54 -17.44 26.68
N LYS A 76 -5.24 -16.55 27.38
CA LYS A 76 -5.45 -15.16 26.92
C LYS A 76 -4.11 -14.43 26.80
N LEU A 77 -3.23 -14.56 27.78
CA LEU A 77 -1.89 -13.97 27.77
C LEU A 77 -1.08 -14.42 26.55
N LEU A 78 -0.99 -15.72 26.29
CA LEU A 78 -0.21 -16.29 25.19
C LEU A 78 -0.77 -15.94 23.80
N ILE A 79 -2.11 -15.92 23.67
CA ILE A 79 -2.79 -15.65 22.40
C ILE A 79 -2.81 -14.15 22.11
N VAL A 80 -3.17 -13.33 23.11
CA VAL A 80 -3.47 -11.91 22.95
C VAL A 80 -2.32 -11.03 23.43
N GLY A 81 -1.80 -11.25 24.64
CA GLY A 81 -0.84 -10.37 25.33
C GLY A 81 -1.48 -9.52 26.43
N GLU A 82 -0.68 -8.94 27.34
CA GLU A 82 -1.15 -8.23 28.54
C GLU A 82 -1.92 -6.93 28.23
N ASP A 83 -1.43 -6.14 27.27
CA ASP A 83 -2.01 -4.84 26.90
C ASP A 83 -2.54 -4.79 25.47
N ARG A 84 -3.04 -5.92 25.00
CA ARG A 84 -3.51 -6.09 23.63
C ARG A 84 -4.96 -6.50 23.57
N GLU A 85 -5.56 -6.17 22.44
CA GLU A 85 -6.93 -6.51 22.09
C GLU A 85 -6.90 -7.45 20.88
N LEU A 86 -7.88 -8.35 20.81
CA LEU A 86 -8.04 -9.28 19.69
C LEU A 86 -9.10 -8.73 18.73
N ILE A 87 -8.75 -8.63 17.45
CA ILE A 87 -9.72 -8.38 16.38
C ILE A 87 -10.63 -9.59 16.25
N LYS A 88 -11.95 -9.37 16.33
CA LYS A 88 -12.95 -10.42 16.27
C LYS A 88 -13.31 -10.74 14.83
N LEU A 89 -12.60 -11.68 14.20
CA LEU A 89 -12.93 -12.10 12.84
C LEU A 89 -14.25 -12.93 12.80
N PRO A 90 -15.11 -12.73 11.79
CA PRO A 90 -16.21 -13.62 11.43
C PRO A 90 -15.76 -15.08 11.28
N VAL A 91 -16.65 -16.04 11.51
CA VAL A 91 -16.30 -17.47 11.66
C VAL A 91 -15.53 -18.00 10.46
N GLU A 92 -16.00 -17.67 9.27
CA GLU A 92 -15.48 -18.05 7.97
C GLU A 92 -14.17 -17.32 7.59
N LEU A 93 -13.77 -16.27 8.32
CA LEU A 93 -12.48 -15.58 8.17
C LEU A 93 -11.45 -15.96 9.23
N LYS A 94 -11.82 -16.81 10.21
CA LYS A 94 -10.95 -17.22 11.33
C LYS A 94 -9.84 -18.18 10.95
N TYR A 95 -9.92 -18.81 9.78
CA TYR A 95 -8.97 -19.84 9.35
C TYR A 95 -8.33 -19.44 8.03
N SER A 96 -7.07 -19.81 7.86
CA SER A 96 -6.38 -19.63 6.60
C SER A 96 -6.86 -20.64 5.56
N VAL A 97 -6.80 -20.26 4.29
CA VAL A 97 -7.28 -21.12 3.19
C VAL A 97 -6.38 -22.34 3.02
N GLU A 98 -5.07 -22.16 3.09
CA GLU A 98 -4.08 -23.17 2.69
C GLU A 98 -3.93 -24.30 3.70
N PHE A 99 -3.73 -23.98 4.98
CA PHE A 99 -3.48 -24.98 6.02
C PHE A 99 -4.54 -25.02 7.12
N GLN A 100 -5.62 -24.25 6.98
CA GLN A 100 -6.67 -24.15 8.01
C GLN A 100 -6.12 -23.74 9.37
N HIS A 101 -5.04 -22.96 9.39
CA HIS A 101 -4.49 -22.43 10.63
C HIS A 101 -5.37 -21.32 11.16
N ARG A 102 -5.57 -21.29 12.48
CA ARG A 102 -6.35 -20.24 13.12
C ARG A 102 -5.61 -18.91 13.04
N ILE A 103 -6.31 -17.90 12.56
CA ILE A 103 -5.81 -16.54 12.39
C ILE A 103 -6.13 -15.72 13.63
N LEU A 104 -5.12 -15.02 14.11
CA LEU A 104 -5.24 -14.10 15.24
C LEU A 104 -4.58 -12.79 14.87
N VAL A 105 -5.36 -11.72 14.93
CA VAL A 105 -4.87 -10.37 14.72
C VAL A 105 -5.07 -9.62 16.02
N THR A 106 -3.98 -9.11 16.59
CA THR A 106 -4.02 -8.41 17.88
C THR A 106 -3.36 -7.06 17.75
N HIS A 107 -3.82 -6.07 18.49
CA HIS A 107 -3.21 -4.76 18.52
C HIS A 107 -3.16 -4.21 19.94
N ARG A 108 -2.20 -3.34 20.24
CA ARG A 108 -2.20 -2.59 21.51
C ARG A 108 -3.44 -1.69 21.59
N LYS A 109 -3.81 -1.29 22.81
CA LYS A 109 -4.91 -0.34 23.03
C LYS A 109 -4.69 0.96 22.25
N LEU A 110 -5.75 1.51 21.68
CA LEU A 110 -5.70 2.67 20.78
C LEU A 110 -6.26 3.96 21.41
N GLU A 111 -6.51 3.97 22.72
CA GLU A 111 -7.18 5.06 23.45
C GLU A 111 -6.53 6.43 23.21
N HIS A 112 -5.20 6.48 23.10
CA HIS A 112 -4.44 7.72 22.84
C HIS A 112 -4.54 8.26 21.40
N PHE A 113 -5.14 7.50 20.49
CA PHE A 113 -5.29 7.86 19.07
C PHE A 113 -6.74 8.19 18.69
N ILE A 114 -7.68 8.14 19.64
CA ILE A 114 -9.09 8.46 19.38
C ILE A 114 -9.19 9.90 18.85
N ASP A 115 -9.94 10.08 17.76
CA ASP A 115 -10.19 11.36 17.10
C ASP A 115 -8.92 12.12 16.68
N TYR A 116 -7.79 11.43 16.47
CA TYR A 116 -6.51 12.10 16.19
C TYR A 116 -6.56 13.06 15.00
N TRP A 117 -7.40 12.79 13.99
CA TRP A 117 -7.53 13.61 12.78
C TRP A 117 -8.22 14.94 13.02
N ARG A 118 -8.88 15.13 14.17
CA ARG A 118 -9.50 16.39 14.57
C ARG A 118 -8.51 17.36 15.22
N LEU A 119 -7.29 16.91 15.52
CA LEU A 119 -6.26 17.76 16.12
C LEU A 119 -5.70 18.75 15.09
N PRO A 120 -5.26 19.95 15.51
CA PRO A 120 -4.69 20.95 14.59
C PRO A 120 -3.46 20.48 13.80
N ASN A 121 -2.68 19.54 14.36
CA ASN A 121 -1.47 18.98 13.74
C ASN A 121 -1.49 17.44 13.87
N PRO A 122 -2.31 16.73 13.09
CA PRO A 122 -2.57 15.30 13.30
C PRO A 122 -1.40 14.41 12.85
N GLN A 123 -0.45 14.94 12.07
CA GLN A 123 0.53 14.14 11.33
C GLN A 123 1.44 13.30 12.24
N GLY A 124 2.00 13.89 13.29
CA GLY A 124 2.88 13.15 14.21
C GLY A 124 2.15 12.04 14.95
N LEU A 125 0.89 12.27 15.33
CA LEU A 125 0.07 11.24 15.99
C LEU A 125 -0.37 10.15 15.00
N LYS A 126 -0.69 10.53 13.75
CA LYS A 126 -0.98 9.61 12.65
C LYS A 126 0.19 8.66 12.37
N TYR A 127 1.41 9.19 12.26
CA TYR A 127 2.59 8.38 11.99
C TYR A 127 2.93 7.44 13.15
N ARG A 128 2.72 7.87 14.40
CA ARG A 128 2.82 6.98 15.57
C ARG A 128 1.76 5.88 15.56
N LEU A 129 0.52 6.20 15.18
CA LEU A 129 -0.54 5.21 15.00
C LEU A 129 -0.15 4.18 13.94
N PHE A 130 0.28 4.63 12.76
CA PHE A 130 0.67 3.73 11.66
C PHE A 130 1.88 2.86 12.02
N ARG A 131 2.85 3.39 12.79
CA ARG A 131 3.92 2.57 13.37
C ARG A 131 3.37 1.49 14.31
N CYS A 132 2.45 1.82 15.20
CA CYS A 132 1.85 0.84 16.11
C CYS A 132 1.09 -0.25 15.33
N LEU A 133 0.31 0.13 14.32
CA LEU A 133 -0.43 -0.81 13.47
C LEU A 133 0.51 -1.68 12.62
N SER A 134 1.60 -1.09 12.11
CA SER A 134 2.66 -1.83 11.43
C SER A 134 3.22 -2.93 12.32
N GLU A 135 3.74 -2.58 13.50
CA GLU A 135 4.34 -3.51 14.45
C GLU A 135 3.38 -4.62 14.91
N ASP A 136 2.11 -4.26 15.09
CA ASP A 136 1.12 -5.13 15.73
C ASP A 136 0.36 -6.03 14.76
N ILE A 137 0.14 -5.58 13.52
CA ILE A 137 -0.77 -6.23 12.56
C ILE A 137 -0.05 -6.66 11.28
N ILE A 138 0.84 -5.82 10.74
CA ILE A 138 1.45 -6.03 9.42
C ILE A 138 2.78 -6.79 9.55
N GLU A 139 3.67 -6.31 10.41
CA GLU A 139 5.02 -6.84 10.65
C GLU A 139 5.02 -7.99 11.67
N VAL A 140 4.11 -8.92 11.40
CA VAL A 140 3.98 -10.20 12.10
C VAL A 140 4.09 -11.33 11.07
N PRO A 141 4.76 -12.46 11.41
CA PRO A 141 4.89 -13.57 10.49
C PRO A 141 3.53 -14.00 9.93
N TYR A 142 3.50 -14.33 8.64
CA TYR A 142 2.34 -14.99 8.06
C TYR A 142 2.07 -16.31 8.80
N VAL A 143 0.78 -16.66 8.91
CA VAL A 143 0.40 -17.91 9.58
C VAL A 143 0.68 -19.13 8.71
N ASP A 144 0.62 -18.99 7.38
CA ASP A 144 0.90 -20.09 6.44
C ASP A 144 2.33 -20.05 5.89
N MET A 145 2.93 -18.85 5.80
CA MET A 145 4.29 -18.64 5.27
C MET A 145 5.17 -17.85 6.28
N PRO A 146 5.45 -18.38 7.48
CA PRO A 146 6.15 -17.62 8.52
C PRO A 146 7.54 -17.15 8.11
N LEU A 147 8.19 -17.86 7.19
CA LEU A 147 9.54 -17.56 6.70
C LEU A 147 9.59 -16.47 5.61
N GLU A 148 8.45 -15.88 5.25
CA GLU A 148 8.37 -14.75 4.31
C GLU A 148 8.79 -13.44 5.01
N TYR A 149 10.10 -13.28 5.22
CA TYR A 149 10.67 -12.10 5.84
C TYR A 149 12.11 -11.82 5.38
N ASP A 150 12.54 -10.58 5.55
CA ASP A 150 13.93 -10.16 5.44
C ASP A 150 14.46 -9.68 6.79
N PHE A 151 15.70 -10.05 7.10
CA PHE A 151 16.38 -9.64 8.33
C PHE A 151 17.77 -9.09 8.02
N ARG A 152 18.01 -7.82 8.37
CA ARG A 152 19.31 -7.15 8.18
C ARG A 152 19.56 -6.19 9.33
N ARG A 153 20.78 -6.22 9.89
CA ARG A 153 21.21 -5.34 11.00
C ARG A 153 20.21 -5.29 12.16
N ASN A 154 19.71 -6.45 12.60
CA ASN A 154 18.75 -6.60 13.68
C ASN A 154 17.36 -5.97 13.44
N LEU A 155 17.03 -5.68 12.18
CA LEU A 155 15.72 -5.18 11.77
C LEU A 155 15.02 -6.20 10.88
N TYR A 156 13.69 -6.28 11.03
CA TYR A 156 12.81 -7.16 10.27
C TYR A 156 11.98 -6.38 9.26
N ALA A 157 11.72 -7.01 8.12
CA ALA A 157 10.58 -6.72 7.26
C ALA A 157 9.88 -8.05 6.99
N PHE A 158 8.70 -8.25 7.57
CA PHE A 158 7.83 -9.37 7.25
C PHE A 158 6.98 -9.01 6.03
N ARG A 159 6.60 -10.04 5.27
CA ARG A 159 5.68 -9.86 4.13
C ARG A 159 6.25 -8.86 3.12
N SER A 160 7.51 -8.98 2.74
CA SER A 160 8.27 -7.97 1.97
C SER A 160 7.53 -7.39 0.74
N ASN A 161 6.64 -8.17 0.12
CA ASN A 161 5.79 -7.73 -1.00
C ASN A 161 4.51 -6.96 -0.62
N HIS A 162 3.87 -7.30 0.51
CA HIS A 162 2.57 -6.78 0.96
C HIS A 162 2.59 -6.21 2.40
N GLY A 163 3.79 -5.90 2.92
CA GLY A 163 4.02 -5.43 4.28
C GLY A 163 3.89 -3.92 4.46
N THR A 164 4.62 -3.38 5.43
CA THR A 164 4.50 -1.96 5.81
C THR A 164 4.94 -1.03 4.69
N THR A 165 6.02 -1.33 3.98
CA THR A 165 6.49 -0.45 2.89
C THR A 165 5.47 -0.31 1.77
N HIS A 166 4.82 -1.41 1.36
CA HIS A 166 3.70 -1.37 0.42
C HIS A 166 2.57 -0.45 0.93
N SER A 167 2.18 -0.64 2.19
CA SER A 167 1.11 0.13 2.84
C SER A 167 1.42 1.64 2.89
N ILE A 168 2.65 2.02 3.24
CA ILE A 168 3.12 3.41 3.21
C ILE A 168 3.03 3.99 1.79
N ARG A 169 3.52 3.25 0.78
CA ARG A 169 3.48 3.70 -0.62
C ARG A 169 2.05 3.90 -1.12
N LEU A 170 1.09 3.04 -0.76
CA LEU A 170 -0.31 3.23 -1.14
C LEU A 170 -0.90 4.53 -0.58
N VAL A 171 -0.63 4.83 0.70
CA VAL A 171 -1.06 6.08 1.35
C VAL A 171 -0.45 7.30 0.65
N GLN A 172 0.85 7.24 0.34
CA GLN A 172 1.51 8.37 -0.32
C GLN A 172 1.11 8.53 -1.78
N LEU A 173 0.91 7.42 -2.50
CA LEU A 173 0.37 7.45 -3.86
C LEU A 173 -1.02 8.07 -3.88
N PHE A 174 -1.88 7.75 -2.92
CA PHE A 174 -3.18 8.39 -2.78
C PHE A 174 -3.04 9.91 -2.64
N ASN A 175 -2.18 10.37 -1.73
CA ASN A 175 -1.96 11.80 -1.52
C ASN A 175 -1.39 12.51 -2.76
N SER A 176 -0.43 11.90 -3.44
CA SER A 176 0.19 12.47 -4.63
C SER A 176 -0.76 12.46 -5.82
N VAL A 177 -1.48 11.37 -6.06
CA VAL A 177 -2.46 11.30 -7.14
C VAL A 177 -3.62 12.27 -6.91
N LEU A 178 -4.06 12.48 -5.65
CA LEU A 178 -5.03 13.54 -5.34
C LEU A 178 -4.51 14.92 -5.74
N LYS A 179 -3.26 15.26 -5.38
CA LYS A 179 -2.63 16.54 -5.77
C LYS A 179 -2.53 16.67 -7.29
N LEU A 180 -2.13 15.59 -7.98
CA LEU A 180 -2.02 15.55 -9.43
C LEU A 180 -3.38 15.81 -10.08
N MET A 181 -4.43 15.10 -9.66
CA MET A 181 -5.79 15.33 -10.14
C MET A 181 -6.23 16.78 -9.87
N GLN A 182 -6.04 17.31 -8.66
CA GLN A 182 -6.41 18.70 -8.35
C GLN A 182 -5.68 19.73 -9.22
N PHE A 183 -4.39 19.52 -9.47
CA PHE A 183 -3.58 20.40 -10.33
C PHE A 183 -4.09 20.42 -11.77
N MET A 184 -4.40 19.24 -12.32
CA MET A 184 -4.79 19.11 -13.72
C MET A 184 -6.16 19.76 -14.02
N PHE A 185 -7.04 19.91 -13.03
CA PHE A 185 -8.45 20.25 -13.25
C PHE A 185 -8.94 21.62 -12.78
N LYS A 186 -8.06 22.59 -12.52
CA LYS A 186 -8.51 23.99 -12.44
C LYS A 186 -9.08 24.44 -13.80
N GLY A 187 -10.40 24.30 -14.00
CA GLY A 187 -11.17 25.05 -15.01
C GLY A 187 -11.98 24.26 -16.06
N THR A 188 -11.95 22.92 -16.11
CA THR A 188 -12.35 22.20 -17.34
C THR A 188 -13.42 21.11 -17.23
N LEU A 189 -13.88 20.68 -16.04
CA LEU A 189 -14.85 19.57 -15.95
C LEU A 189 -15.95 19.74 -14.89
N ASP A 190 -17.17 19.36 -15.28
CA ASP A 190 -18.33 19.14 -14.43
C ASP A 190 -18.62 17.63 -14.38
N SER A 191 -17.88 16.90 -13.53
CA SER A 191 -18.17 15.48 -13.26
C SER A 191 -18.47 15.28 -11.78
N ASP A 192 -19.55 14.55 -11.47
CA ASP A 192 -19.97 14.25 -10.10
C ASP A 192 -18.85 13.56 -9.29
N SER A 193 -18.08 12.68 -9.95
CA SER A 193 -16.94 11.99 -9.34
C SER A 193 -15.82 12.95 -8.93
N PHE A 194 -15.52 13.95 -9.76
CA PHE A 194 -14.49 14.93 -9.48
C PHE A 194 -14.93 15.93 -8.40
N ASN A 195 -16.17 16.41 -8.45
CA ASN A 195 -16.75 17.23 -7.39
C ASN A 195 -16.73 16.49 -6.04
N ALA A 196 -17.10 15.21 -6.04
CA ALA A 196 -16.99 14.35 -4.85
C ALA A 196 -15.53 14.23 -4.36
N LEU A 197 -14.56 14.09 -5.25
CA LEU A 197 -13.12 14.04 -4.93
C LEU A 197 -12.61 15.34 -4.29
N LEU A 198 -13.02 16.50 -4.83
CA LEU A 198 -12.64 17.80 -4.29
C LEU A 198 -13.32 18.09 -2.93
N SER A 199 -14.48 17.47 -2.69
CA SER A 199 -15.26 17.65 -1.47
C SER A 199 -14.88 16.72 -0.31
N LEU A 200 -13.83 15.90 -0.44
CA LEU A 200 -13.41 14.99 0.63
C LEU A 200 -13.09 15.78 1.90
N SER A 201 -13.86 15.51 2.94
CA SER A 201 -13.61 16.02 4.28
C SER A 201 -12.28 15.51 4.83
N LEU A 202 -11.75 16.20 5.84
CA LEU A 202 -10.54 15.77 6.52
C LEU A 202 -10.70 14.37 7.14
N GLU A 203 -11.88 14.06 7.66
CA GLU A 203 -12.20 12.74 8.21
C GLU A 203 -12.20 11.66 7.13
N GLU A 204 -12.86 11.88 5.99
CA GLU A 204 -12.84 10.94 4.85
C GLU A 204 -11.41 10.69 4.36
N LYS A 205 -10.61 11.74 4.22
CA LYS A 205 -9.22 11.61 3.79
C LYS A 205 -8.39 10.76 4.75
N ASN A 206 -8.43 11.06 6.06
CA ASN A 206 -7.65 10.29 7.05
C ASN A 206 -8.17 8.86 7.21
N CYS A 207 -9.48 8.63 7.06
CA CYS A 207 -10.07 7.29 7.08
C CYS A 207 -9.61 6.46 5.87
N LEU A 208 -9.56 7.06 4.67
CA LEU A 208 -9.03 6.42 3.47
C LEU A 208 -7.53 6.11 3.59
N GLU A 209 -6.73 7.01 4.15
CA GLU A 209 -5.31 6.75 4.42
C GLU A 209 -5.15 5.55 5.37
N LEU A 210 -5.91 5.49 6.46
CA LEU A 210 -5.92 4.33 7.36
C LEU A 210 -6.32 3.03 6.63
N ALA A 211 -7.33 3.11 5.76
CA ALA A 211 -7.83 1.96 5.02
C ALA A 211 -6.81 1.44 4.01
N LEU A 212 -6.12 2.34 3.29
CA LEU A 212 -5.01 2.00 2.39
C LEU A 212 -3.83 1.40 3.16
N PHE A 213 -3.51 1.94 4.33
CA PHE A 213 -2.47 1.41 5.19
C PHE A 213 -2.77 -0.02 5.68
N LEU A 214 -4.04 -0.34 5.91
CA LEU A 214 -4.49 -1.67 6.35
C LEU A 214 -4.95 -2.56 5.19
N TYR A 215 -4.81 -2.13 3.92
CA TYR A 215 -5.43 -2.78 2.77
C TYR A 215 -5.06 -4.25 2.59
N ARG A 216 -3.85 -4.64 2.99
CA ARG A 216 -3.32 -6.00 2.89
C ARG A 216 -3.07 -6.68 4.24
N SER A 217 -3.57 -6.09 5.32
CA SER A 217 -3.36 -6.56 6.70
C SER A 217 -3.90 -7.97 6.96
N GLY A 218 -4.96 -8.36 6.26
CA GLY A 218 -5.64 -9.65 6.39
C GLY A 218 -5.02 -10.80 5.60
N ARG A 219 -3.87 -10.63 4.96
CA ARG A 219 -3.19 -11.73 4.24
C ARG A 219 -2.58 -12.74 5.20
N THR A 220 -2.58 -14.01 4.81
CA THR A 220 -1.95 -15.12 5.58
C THR A 220 -0.78 -15.77 4.85
N ASN A 221 -0.57 -15.42 3.58
CA ASN A 221 0.46 -15.87 2.65
C ASN A 221 0.59 -14.88 1.48
N GLU A 222 1.39 -15.24 0.48
CA GLU A 222 1.59 -14.46 -0.75
C GLU A 222 0.64 -14.86 -1.91
N LEU A 223 -0.39 -15.68 -1.66
CA LEU A 223 -1.36 -16.06 -2.70
C LEU A 223 -2.14 -14.85 -3.26
N GLY A 224 -2.31 -14.81 -4.58
CA GLY A 224 -3.14 -13.81 -5.24
C GLY A 224 -4.63 -13.95 -4.89
N TRP A 225 -5.45 -13.01 -5.36
CA TRP A 225 -6.92 -13.04 -5.13
C TRP A 225 -7.57 -14.35 -5.63
N SER A 226 -7.04 -14.96 -6.69
CA SER A 226 -7.54 -16.26 -7.18
C SER A 226 -7.22 -17.43 -6.24
N GLY A 227 -6.14 -17.35 -5.46
CA GLY A 227 -5.71 -18.40 -4.52
C GLY A 227 -6.28 -18.23 -3.12
N ASP A 228 -6.43 -16.99 -2.66
CA ASP A 228 -7.11 -16.66 -1.41
C ASP A 228 -8.02 -15.43 -1.60
N ARG A 229 -9.34 -15.65 -1.67
CA ARG A 229 -10.33 -14.55 -1.75
C ARG A 229 -10.68 -13.98 -0.37
N SER A 230 -10.30 -14.64 0.71
CA SER A 230 -10.66 -14.28 2.08
C SER A 230 -9.83 -13.13 2.64
N TYR A 231 -8.64 -12.84 2.09
CA TYR A 231 -7.78 -11.79 2.63
C TYR A 231 -8.38 -10.39 2.50
N SER A 232 -9.13 -10.09 1.42
CA SER A 232 -9.74 -8.77 1.23
C SER A 232 -10.82 -8.51 2.28
N PRO A 233 -11.81 -9.40 2.47
CA PRO A 233 -12.76 -9.28 3.58
C PRO A 233 -12.12 -9.26 4.96
N ARG A 234 -11.05 -10.05 5.18
CA ARG A 234 -10.33 -10.05 6.45
C ARG A 234 -9.68 -8.69 6.73
N SER A 235 -9.04 -8.11 5.72
CA SER A 235 -8.44 -6.77 5.82
C SER A 235 -9.50 -5.70 6.07
N ALA A 236 -10.67 -5.84 5.43
CA ALA A 236 -11.80 -4.93 5.60
C ALA A 236 -12.35 -4.94 7.03
N GLU A 237 -12.46 -6.13 7.65
CA GLU A 237 -12.92 -6.26 9.04
C GLU A 237 -11.87 -5.78 10.06
N ILE A 238 -10.57 -6.02 9.79
CA ILE A 238 -9.49 -5.45 10.60
C ILE A 238 -9.59 -3.92 10.57
N PHE A 239 -9.68 -3.33 9.37
CA PHE A 239 -9.86 -1.88 9.21
C PHE A 239 -11.09 -1.38 9.95
N ARG A 240 -12.25 -2.02 9.76
CA ARG A 240 -13.52 -1.62 10.36
C ARG A 240 -13.43 -1.53 11.89
N GLN A 241 -12.93 -2.58 12.55
CA GLN A 241 -12.79 -2.58 14.01
C GLN A 241 -11.79 -1.53 14.50
N ILE A 242 -10.69 -1.31 13.78
CA ILE A 242 -9.69 -0.28 14.11
C ILE A 242 -10.28 1.12 13.94
N ALA A 243 -10.94 1.41 12.81
CA ALA A 243 -11.50 2.71 12.50
C ALA A 243 -12.63 3.10 13.48
N LEU A 244 -13.54 2.17 13.79
CA LEU A 244 -14.58 2.41 14.80
C LEU A 244 -13.98 2.67 16.20
N LYS A 245 -12.90 1.96 16.56
CA LYS A 245 -12.18 2.20 17.83
C LYS A 245 -11.49 3.56 17.87
N LEU A 246 -11.05 4.08 16.73
CA LEU A 246 -10.45 5.40 16.63
C LEU A 246 -11.49 6.53 16.65
N GLY A 247 -12.79 6.22 16.52
CA GLY A 247 -13.89 7.19 16.61
C GLY A 247 -14.43 7.70 15.27
N TYR A 248 -14.01 7.09 14.15
CA TYR A 248 -14.52 7.48 12.83
C TYR A 248 -16.02 7.23 12.71
N ASP A 249 -16.70 8.07 11.93
CA ASP A 249 -18.12 7.90 11.64
C ASP A 249 -18.42 6.48 11.11
N PRO A 250 -19.36 5.74 11.73
CA PRO A 250 -19.66 4.36 11.33
C PRO A 250 -20.15 4.21 9.89
N VAL A 251 -20.87 5.20 9.34
CA VAL A 251 -21.38 5.14 7.97
C VAL A 251 -20.23 5.27 6.97
N LEU A 252 -19.29 6.19 7.23
CA LEU A 252 -18.05 6.30 6.47
C LEU A 252 -17.22 5.01 6.53
N VAL A 253 -17.05 4.44 7.73
CA VAL A 253 -16.29 3.19 7.90
C VAL A 253 -16.90 2.07 7.07
N ASP A 254 -18.22 1.86 7.18
CA ASP A 254 -18.91 0.81 6.41
C ASP A 254 -18.81 1.07 4.89
N ALA A 255 -18.89 2.33 4.43
CA ALA A 255 -18.70 2.69 3.03
C ALA A 255 -17.30 2.33 2.51
N ILE A 256 -16.25 2.61 3.28
CA ILE A 256 -14.87 2.27 2.91
C ILE A 256 -14.62 0.76 3.00
N THR A 257 -15.20 0.05 3.97
CA THR A 257 -15.08 -1.41 4.11
C THR A 257 -15.54 -2.14 2.84
N ILE A 258 -16.59 -1.67 2.16
CA ILE A 258 -17.08 -2.22 0.88
C ILE A 258 -16.03 -2.11 -0.24
N CYS A 259 -15.06 -1.21 -0.11
CA CYS A 259 -14.08 -0.92 -1.15
C CYS A 259 -12.86 -1.85 -1.14
N PHE A 260 -12.65 -2.61 -0.06
CA PHE A 260 -11.52 -3.53 0.08
C PHE A 260 -11.53 -4.70 -0.91
N ASP A 261 -12.70 -5.08 -1.42
CA ASP A 261 -12.84 -6.14 -2.43
C ASP A 261 -13.35 -5.54 -3.75
N TYR A 262 -12.60 -4.58 -4.31
CA TYR A 262 -12.98 -3.94 -5.57
C TYR A 262 -13.04 -4.90 -6.77
N LYS A 263 -12.51 -6.13 -6.64
CA LYS A 263 -12.56 -7.16 -7.69
C LYS A 263 -13.82 -8.01 -7.63
N SER A 264 -14.52 -8.07 -6.50
CA SER A 264 -15.74 -8.87 -6.39
C SER A 264 -16.96 -8.07 -6.85
N PRO A 265 -17.76 -8.60 -7.80
CA PRO A 265 -19.03 -8.00 -8.17
C PRO A 265 -20.04 -8.02 -7.02
N ASN A 266 -19.91 -9.00 -6.10
CA ASN A 266 -20.72 -9.16 -4.90
C ASN A 266 -19.78 -9.32 -3.70
N PRO A 267 -19.46 -8.25 -2.95
CA PRO A 267 -18.63 -8.39 -1.76
C PRO A 267 -19.27 -9.41 -0.81
N ILE A 268 -18.46 -10.35 -0.30
CA ILE A 268 -18.90 -11.53 0.48
C ILE A 268 -19.68 -11.11 1.74
N TYR A 269 -19.47 -9.88 2.21
CA TYR A 269 -20.15 -9.28 3.36
C TYR A 269 -20.97 -8.08 2.92
N SER A 270 -22.24 -8.33 2.61
CA SER A 270 -23.23 -7.26 2.64
C SER A 270 -23.52 -6.94 4.11
N TYR A 271 -22.76 -6.01 4.68
CA TYR A 271 -23.20 -5.33 5.90
C TYR A 271 -24.61 -4.79 5.65
N GLN A 272 -25.50 -4.80 6.65
CA GLN A 272 -26.89 -4.38 6.46
C GLN A 272 -26.94 -2.90 6.01
N HIS A 273 -27.00 -2.70 4.70
CA HIS A 273 -26.87 -1.42 4.01
C HIS A 273 -28.15 -0.57 4.09
N GLN A 274 -28.81 -0.54 5.25
CA GLN A 274 -30.09 0.15 5.40
C GLN A 274 -29.97 1.69 5.30
N TYR A 275 -28.75 2.23 5.20
CA TYR A 275 -28.47 3.67 5.19
C TYR A 275 -27.65 4.16 3.99
N ILE A 276 -27.48 3.37 2.92
CA ILE A 276 -26.73 3.83 1.74
C ILE A 276 -27.60 4.77 0.89
N THR A 277 -27.34 6.08 1.03
CA THR A 277 -27.90 7.14 0.16
C THR A 277 -27.23 7.13 -1.23
N GLU A 278 -27.79 7.84 -2.21
CA GLU A 278 -27.18 7.98 -3.55
C GLU A 278 -25.82 8.70 -3.48
N GLU A 279 -25.69 9.73 -2.65
CA GLU A 279 -24.40 10.40 -2.39
C GLU A 279 -23.36 9.42 -1.85
N SER A 280 -23.76 8.57 -0.90
CA SER A 280 -22.90 7.49 -0.39
C SER A 280 -22.49 6.51 -1.48
N ARG A 281 -23.34 6.22 -2.48
CA ARG A 281 -22.98 5.34 -3.62
C ARG A 281 -21.93 5.97 -4.52
N THR A 282 -22.03 7.26 -4.81
CA THR A 282 -21.02 7.98 -5.60
C THR A 282 -19.67 7.98 -4.89
N LYS A 283 -19.65 8.25 -3.58
CA LYS A 283 -18.42 8.18 -2.77
C LYS A 283 -17.85 6.76 -2.69
N ILE A 284 -18.67 5.73 -2.55
CA ILE A 284 -18.18 4.34 -2.58
C ILE A 284 -17.54 4.00 -3.95
N LYS A 285 -18.15 4.41 -5.07
CA LYS A 285 -17.55 4.22 -6.39
C LYS A 285 -16.19 4.93 -6.49
N LEU A 286 -16.13 6.18 -6.03
CA LEU A 286 -14.90 6.97 -5.97
C LEU A 286 -13.81 6.26 -5.17
N PHE A 287 -14.12 5.82 -3.95
CA PHE A 287 -13.17 5.12 -3.08
C PHE A 287 -12.67 3.82 -3.72
N LYS A 288 -13.55 3.02 -4.35
CA LYS A 288 -13.14 1.82 -5.09
C LYS A 288 -12.13 2.13 -6.20
N GLN A 289 -12.37 3.18 -6.97
CA GLN A 289 -11.45 3.59 -8.04
C GLN A 289 -10.11 4.07 -7.47
N ILE A 290 -10.11 4.82 -6.38
CA ILE A 290 -8.87 5.23 -5.69
C ILE A 290 -8.06 4.02 -5.25
N PHE A 291 -8.67 3.03 -4.59
CA PHE A 291 -8.01 1.78 -4.18
C PHE A 291 -7.40 1.05 -5.38
N LYS A 292 -8.16 0.95 -6.48
CA LYS A 292 -7.71 0.31 -7.71
C LYS A 292 -6.53 1.08 -8.32
N LEU A 293 -6.60 2.40 -8.39
CA LEU A 293 -5.57 3.28 -8.96
C LEU A 293 -4.23 3.13 -8.25
N VAL A 294 -4.22 3.35 -6.92
CA VAL A 294 -2.97 3.35 -6.15
C VAL A 294 -2.38 1.94 -6.02
N HIS A 295 -3.23 0.91 -5.92
CA HIS A 295 -2.74 -0.47 -5.88
C HIS A 295 -2.16 -0.91 -7.22
N SER A 296 -2.80 -0.56 -8.34
CA SER A 296 -2.29 -0.84 -9.68
C SER A 296 -0.97 -0.12 -9.95
N ALA A 297 -0.85 1.14 -9.53
CA ALA A 297 0.40 1.90 -9.70
C ALA A 297 1.58 1.24 -8.97
N ASP A 298 1.36 0.68 -7.77
CA ASP A 298 2.42 0.00 -7.02
C ASP A 298 2.82 -1.38 -7.63
N LEU A 299 2.12 -1.89 -8.64
CA LEU A 299 2.44 -3.17 -9.29
C LEU A 299 3.75 -3.15 -10.08
N ILE A 300 4.30 -1.98 -10.42
CA ILE A 300 5.58 -1.84 -11.14
C ILE A 300 6.77 -2.53 -10.44
N ARG A 301 6.62 -2.88 -9.16
CA ARG A 301 7.62 -3.62 -8.37
C ARG A 301 7.62 -5.12 -8.63
N CYS A 302 6.54 -5.67 -9.19
CA CYS A 302 6.38 -7.10 -9.42
C CYS A 302 5.76 -7.49 -10.77
N PHE A 303 5.30 -6.52 -11.55
CA PHE A 303 4.84 -6.69 -12.93
C PHE A 303 5.69 -5.83 -13.87
N SER A 304 6.36 -6.47 -14.83
CA SER A 304 7.30 -5.81 -15.75
C SER A 304 6.64 -5.17 -16.98
N ASN A 305 5.37 -5.48 -17.26
CA ASN A 305 4.66 -4.96 -18.42
C ASN A 305 4.11 -3.55 -18.14
N TYR A 306 4.81 -2.53 -18.62
CA TYR A 306 4.43 -1.12 -18.48
C TYR A 306 3.05 -0.84 -19.07
N ASP A 307 2.84 -1.20 -20.34
CA ASP A 307 1.62 -0.86 -21.09
C ASP A 307 0.38 -1.42 -20.41
N PHE A 308 0.45 -2.66 -19.93
CA PHE A 308 -0.65 -3.28 -19.18
C PHE A 308 -1.03 -2.49 -17.92
N ILE A 309 -0.04 -2.01 -17.16
CA ILE A 309 -0.29 -1.23 -15.95
C ILE A 309 -0.80 0.17 -16.32
N ALA A 310 -0.18 0.81 -17.31
CA ALA A 310 -0.56 2.15 -17.78
C ALA A 310 -2.00 2.18 -18.28
N GLU A 311 -2.40 1.24 -19.15
CA GLU A 311 -3.78 1.11 -19.64
C GLU A 311 -4.80 0.91 -18.51
N HIS A 312 -4.42 0.13 -17.49
CA HIS A 312 -5.25 0.01 -16.29
C HIS A 312 -5.39 1.33 -15.52
N LEU A 313 -4.33 2.14 -15.42
CA LEU A 313 -4.43 3.45 -14.78
C LEU A 313 -5.28 4.42 -15.60
N LYS A 314 -5.09 4.47 -16.93
CA LYS A 314 -5.88 5.32 -17.85
C LYS A 314 -7.37 5.00 -17.74
N SER A 315 -7.75 3.72 -17.72
CA SER A 315 -9.14 3.30 -17.53
C SER A 315 -9.73 3.78 -16.19
N VAL A 316 -8.93 3.83 -15.13
CA VAL A 316 -9.38 4.32 -13.82
C VAL A 316 -9.47 5.84 -13.81
N PHE A 317 -8.51 6.55 -14.41
CA PHE A 317 -8.56 7.99 -14.58
C PHE A 317 -9.78 8.42 -15.41
N ASP A 318 -10.09 7.72 -16.51
CA ASP A 318 -11.30 7.97 -17.31
C ASP A 318 -12.58 7.84 -16.47
N THR A 319 -12.63 6.88 -15.53
CA THR A 319 -13.78 6.75 -14.62
C THR A 319 -13.85 7.87 -13.57
N LEU A 320 -12.70 8.30 -13.07
CA LEU A 320 -12.60 9.29 -11.99
C LEU A 320 -12.81 10.72 -12.48
N LEU A 321 -12.23 11.02 -13.64
CA LEU A 321 -12.10 12.36 -14.19
C LEU A 321 -13.06 12.54 -15.35
N GLY A 322 -13.47 11.48 -16.04
CA GLY A 322 -14.15 11.56 -17.32
C GLY A 322 -13.16 11.49 -18.48
N LYS A 323 -13.68 11.65 -19.70
CA LYS A 323 -12.86 11.60 -20.91
C LYS A 323 -11.98 12.84 -21.01
N LEU A 324 -10.68 12.62 -21.12
CA LEU A 324 -9.69 13.65 -21.41
C LEU A 324 -9.05 13.38 -22.77
N ASP A 325 -8.26 14.35 -23.23
CA ASP A 325 -7.33 14.15 -24.33
C ASP A 325 -6.39 12.96 -24.06
N SER A 326 -6.04 12.21 -25.12
CA SER A 326 -5.25 10.99 -25.02
C SER A 326 -3.83 11.27 -24.51
N ASP A 327 -3.20 12.35 -24.96
CA ASP A 327 -1.84 12.68 -24.53
C ASP A 327 -1.83 13.04 -23.04
N LEU A 328 -2.91 13.68 -22.57
CA LEU A 328 -3.09 14.01 -21.16
C LEU A 328 -3.29 12.76 -20.29
N MET A 329 -4.08 11.79 -20.75
CA MET A 329 -4.26 10.50 -20.07
C MET A 329 -2.97 9.71 -19.98
N ASP A 330 -2.20 9.69 -21.07
CA ASP A 330 -0.91 9.03 -21.15
C ASP A 330 0.07 9.64 -20.14
N GLU A 331 0.10 10.97 -20.06
CA GLU A 331 0.94 11.69 -19.12
C GLU A 331 0.54 11.46 -17.66
N LEU A 332 -0.76 11.48 -17.35
CA LEU A 332 -1.28 11.19 -16.01
C LEU A 332 -0.87 9.79 -15.54
N ALA A 333 -1.03 8.79 -16.41
CA ALA A 333 -0.63 7.42 -16.13
C ALA A 333 0.89 7.34 -15.93
N HIS A 334 1.67 7.94 -16.84
CA HIS A 334 3.12 7.94 -16.78
C HIS A 334 3.65 8.57 -15.48
N GLN A 335 3.23 9.80 -15.15
CA GLN A 335 3.67 10.49 -13.94
C GLN A 335 3.30 9.75 -12.65
N THR A 336 2.13 9.12 -12.63
CA THR A 336 1.72 8.27 -11.50
C THR A 336 2.67 7.08 -11.33
N LEU A 337 3.07 6.43 -12.43
CA LEU A 337 4.00 5.30 -12.41
C LEU A 337 5.44 5.72 -12.07
N VAL A 338 5.90 6.87 -12.56
CA VAL A 338 7.19 7.46 -12.18
C VAL A 338 7.22 7.76 -10.68
N MET A 339 6.15 8.33 -10.14
CA MET A 339 6.01 8.58 -8.71
C MET A 339 6.07 7.28 -7.89
N ALA A 340 5.31 6.25 -8.30
CA ALA A 340 5.36 4.94 -7.68
C ALA A 340 6.79 4.34 -7.70
N ALA A 341 7.53 4.54 -8.80
CA ALA A 341 8.89 4.03 -8.95
C ALA A 341 9.87 4.77 -8.02
N LYS A 342 9.74 6.10 -7.89
CA LYS A 342 10.50 6.90 -6.92
C LYS A 342 10.24 6.43 -5.47
N TYR A 343 8.99 6.12 -5.15
CA TYR A 343 8.63 5.57 -3.84
C TYR A 343 9.19 4.16 -3.61
N CYS A 344 9.19 3.30 -4.63
CA CYS A 344 9.82 1.99 -4.55
C CYS A 344 11.31 2.12 -4.19
N LYS A 345 12.04 3.03 -4.84
CA LYS A 345 13.46 3.30 -4.54
C LYS A 345 13.67 3.67 -3.06
N ILE A 346 12.93 4.66 -2.54
CA ILE A 346 13.10 5.12 -1.14
C ILE A 346 12.74 4.04 -0.14
N THR A 347 11.77 3.18 -0.46
CA THR A 347 11.35 2.09 0.41
C THR A 347 12.10 0.77 0.18
N GLY A 348 13.08 0.75 -0.73
CA GLY A 348 13.90 -0.42 -1.04
C GLY A 348 13.16 -1.52 -1.82
N ALA A 349 11.97 -1.24 -2.34
CA ALA A 349 11.27 -2.16 -3.23
C ALA A 349 11.90 -2.14 -4.65
N PRO A 350 11.86 -3.26 -5.37
CA PRO A 350 12.31 -3.30 -6.76
C PRO A 350 11.43 -2.44 -7.68
N VAL A 351 11.98 -2.07 -8.83
CA VAL A 351 11.24 -1.54 -9.99
C VAL A 351 11.54 -2.47 -11.15
N VAL A 352 10.62 -3.37 -11.48
CA VAL A 352 10.86 -4.42 -12.50
C VAL A 352 10.50 -3.98 -13.92
N VAL A 353 9.92 -2.79 -14.06
CA VAL A 353 9.66 -2.13 -15.34
C VAL A 353 10.91 -1.38 -15.80
N PRO A 354 11.60 -1.79 -16.89
CA PRO A 354 12.91 -1.23 -17.25
C PRO A 354 12.89 0.26 -17.58
N SER A 355 11.87 0.76 -18.28
CA SER A 355 11.75 2.19 -18.65
C SER A 355 11.74 3.10 -17.42
N LEU A 356 11.08 2.67 -16.35
CA LEU A 356 10.98 3.45 -15.12
C LEU A 356 12.24 3.40 -14.24
N GLN A 357 13.17 2.47 -14.47
CA GLN A 357 14.40 2.37 -13.67
C GLN A 357 15.31 3.58 -13.86
N SER A 358 15.50 4.04 -15.10
CA SER A 358 16.29 5.23 -15.40
C SER A 358 15.69 6.51 -14.83
N GLU A 359 14.38 6.65 -14.92
CA GLU A 359 13.67 7.88 -14.53
C GLU A 359 13.52 8.02 -13.02
N SER A 360 13.34 6.89 -12.32
CA SER A 360 13.21 6.89 -10.86
C SER A 360 14.53 6.67 -10.13
N MET A 361 15.59 6.28 -10.84
CA MET A 361 16.82 5.68 -10.28
C MET A 361 16.52 4.45 -9.39
N GLY A 362 15.44 3.73 -9.70
CA GLY A 362 15.09 2.47 -9.06
C GLY A 362 15.97 1.32 -9.56
N THR A 363 15.99 0.21 -8.83
CA THR A 363 16.77 -0.98 -9.20
C THR A 363 15.85 -2.18 -9.41
N TYR A 364 16.22 -3.07 -10.35
CA TYR A 364 15.47 -4.29 -10.62
C TYR A 364 15.33 -5.21 -9.39
N SER A 365 16.36 -5.27 -8.55
CA SER A 365 16.41 -6.13 -7.36
C SER A 365 15.96 -5.45 -6.06
N GLY A 366 15.70 -4.14 -6.09
CA GLY A 366 15.44 -3.34 -4.89
C GLY A 366 16.66 -3.25 -3.97
N ASN A 367 16.40 -2.92 -2.70
CA ASN A 367 17.42 -2.89 -1.64
C ASN A 367 16.79 -3.33 -0.30
N LYS A 368 17.06 -4.59 0.06
CA LYS A 368 16.56 -5.22 1.29
C LYS A 368 16.97 -4.49 2.57
N TYR A 369 18.14 -3.84 2.59
CA TYR A 369 18.55 -3.05 3.76
C TYR A 369 17.70 -1.78 3.91
N ILE A 370 17.45 -1.08 2.81
CA ILE A 370 16.55 0.09 2.81
C ILE A 370 15.15 -0.33 3.22
N MET A 371 14.66 -1.48 2.74
CA MET A 371 13.33 -1.99 3.10
C MET A 371 13.18 -2.25 4.60
N VAL A 372 14.08 -3.01 5.24
CA VAL A 372 13.96 -3.25 6.70
C VAL A 372 14.10 -1.95 7.50
N LYS A 373 14.90 -0.99 7.01
CA LYS A 373 15.02 0.33 7.62
C LYS A 373 13.71 1.12 7.50
N ALA A 374 13.10 1.12 6.32
CA ALA A 374 11.84 1.81 6.06
C ALA A 374 10.69 1.26 6.93
N VAL A 375 10.67 -0.06 7.16
CA VAL A 375 9.73 -0.70 8.10
C VAL A 375 9.98 -0.24 9.55
N ALA A 376 11.24 -0.21 9.99
CA ALA A 376 11.57 0.19 11.36
C ALA A 376 11.35 1.70 11.62
N GLU A 377 11.51 2.52 10.59
CA GLU A 377 11.44 3.98 10.65
C GLU A 377 10.20 4.52 9.93
N VAL A 378 9.00 4.01 10.27
CA VAL A 378 7.72 4.36 9.60
C VAL A 378 7.52 5.87 9.44
N GLU A 379 7.68 6.64 10.52
CA GLU A 379 7.51 8.11 10.52
C GLU A 379 8.50 8.81 9.58
N LYS A 380 9.77 8.41 9.64
CA LYS A 380 10.81 8.95 8.77
C LYS A 380 10.51 8.61 7.31
N THR A 381 10.08 7.39 7.03
CA THR A 381 9.76 6.93 5.67
C THR A 381 8.62 7.73 5.09
N PHE A 382 7.53 7.97 5.84
CA PHE A 382 6.46 8.85 5.38
C PHE A 382 6.99 10.25 5.04
N THR A 383 7.80 10.82 5.93
CA THR A 383 8.41 12.15 5.75
C THR A 383 9.32 12.20 4.52
N ASP A 384 10.15 11.18 4.31
CA ASP A 384 11.04 11.11 3.14
C ASP A 384 10.25 11.03 1.82
N LEU A 385 9.11 10.34 1.82
CA LEU A 385 8.24 10.25 0.64
C LEU A 385 7.42 11.53 0.41
N ASP A 386 7.03 12.25 1.47
CA ASP A 386 6.34 13.55 1.38
C ASP A 386 7.18 14.61 0.64
N MET A 387 8.51 14.47 0.68
CA MET A 387 9.46 15.39 0.02
C MET A 387 9.63 15.14 -1.48
N ILE A 388 9.02 14.08 -2.02
CA ILE A 388 9.06 13.77 -3.44
C ILE A 388 7.83 14.37 -4.10
N ASP A 389 8.05 15.09 -5.19
CA ASP A 389 6.98 15.72 -5.95
C ASP A 389 7.08 15.42 -7.46
N PHE A 390 6.00 15.75 -8.18
CA PHE A 390 5.93 15.62 -9.63
C PHE A 390 6.83 16.64 -10.33
N ASP A 391 7.15 16.38 -11.60
CA ASP A 391 7.75 17.38 -12.47
C ASP A 391 6.65 18.34 -12.95
N TRP A 392 6.33 19.32 -12.10
CA TRP A 392 5.24 20.26 -12.37
C TRP A 392 5.47 21.11 -13.62
N ASP A 393 6.73 21.48 -13.92
CA ASP A 393 7.04 22.29 -15.09
C ASP A 393 6.73 21.54 -16.39
N TYR A 394 7.05 20.25 -16.44
CA TYR A 394 6.68 19.39 -17.56
C TYR A 394 5.17 19.19 -17.65
N LEU A 395 4.49 18.95 -16.54
CA LEU A 395 3.03 18.81 -16.48
C LEU A 395 2.29 20.07 -16.97
N VAL A 396 2.76 21.26 -16.61
CA VAL A 396 2.22 22.54 -17.14
C VAL A 396 2.35 22.58 -18.66
N SER A 397 3.52 22.20 -19.20
CA SER A 397 3.78 22.21 -20.65
C SER A 397 2.84 21.28 -21.43
N VAL A 398 2.60 20.06 -20.92
CA VAL A 398 1.68 19.09 -21.55
C VAL A 398 0.25 19.59 -21.46
N LYS A 399 -0.18 20.07 -20.29
CA LYS A 399 -1.54 20.60 -20.10
C LYS A 399 -1.86 21.77 -21.03
N ASN A 400 -0.96 22.75 -21.12
CA ASN A 400 -1.18 23.93 -21.97
C ASN A 400 -1.32 23.53 -23.46
N LYS A 401 -0.54 22.55 -23.93
CA LYS A 401 -0.65 22.05 -25.31
C LYS A 401 -2.00 21.39 -25.59
N ALA A 402 -2.54 20.64 -24.62
CA ALA A 402 -3.84 20.00 -24.75
C ALA A 402 -4.97 21.06 -24.82
N GLU A 403 -4.92 22.08 -23.94
CA GLU A 403 -5.90 23.16 -23.91
C GLU A 403 -5.84 24.04 -25.19
N ASP A 404 -4.64 24.33 -25.70
CA ASP A 404 -4.44 25.07 -26.95
C ASP A 404 -5.02 24.32 -28.16
N PHE A 405 -4.92 22.99 -28.17
CA PHE A 405 -5.44 22.15 -29.26
C PHE A 405 -6.97 22.11 -29.29
N ASP A 406 -7.61 22.05 -28.11
CA ASP A 406 -9.07 22.11 -27.99
C ASP A 406 -9.60 23.49 -28.38
N ALA A 407 -8.95 24.57 -27.95
CA ALA A 407 -9.28 25.93 -28.39
C ALA A 407 -9.17 26.08 -29.93
N MET A 408 -8.14 25.48 -30.55
CA MET A 408 -8.00 25.47 -32.01
C MET A 408 -9.08 24.63 -32.72
N LYS A 409 -9.52 23.51 -32.15
CA LYS A 409 -10.62 22.70 -32.69
C LYS A 409 -11.95 23.43 -32.61
N ASP A 410 -12.21 24.14 -31.51
CA ASP A 410 -13.43 24.94 -31.35
C ASP A 410 -13.47 26.11 -32.34
N ILE A 411 -12.32 26.76 -32.58
CA ILE A 411 -12.20 27.79 -33.64
C ILE A 411 -12.44 27.17 -35.02
N LYS A 412 -11.87 26.00 -35.34
CA LYS A 412 -12.09 25.32 -36.63
C LYS A 412 -13.53 24.83 -36.80
N SER A 413 -14.16 24.34 -35.74
CA SER A 413 -15.56 23.94 -35.68
C SER A 413 -16.48 25.13 -35.93
N ALA A 414 -16.21 26.27 -35.28
CA ALA A 414 -16.93 27.52 -35.51
C ALA A 414 -16.75 28.02 -36.96
N TYR A 415 -15.53 27.93 -37.51
CA TYR A 415 -15.27 28.31 -38.90
C TYR A 415 -15.93 27.36 -39.92
N CYS A 416 -15.96 26.05 -39.67
CA CYS A 416 -16.65 25.08 -40.53
C CYS A 416 -18.17 25.19 -40.43
N GLY A 417 -18.71 25.53 -39.26
CA GLY A 417 -20.14 25.82 -39.05
C GLY A 417 -20.60 27.08 -39.77
N VAL A 418 -19.74 28.10 -39.86
CA VAL A 418 -20.03 29.35 -40.62
C VAL A 418 -19.90 29.15 -42.14
N LEU A 419 -19.03 28.24 -42.59
CA LEU A 419 -18.87 27.92 -44.01
C LEU A 419 -19.97 26.99 -44.57
N SER A 420 -20.70 26.26 -43.71
CA SER A 420 -21.84 25.43 -44.16
C SER A 420 -23.15 26.22 -44.31
N SER A 421 -23.20 27.50 -43.89
CA SER A 421 -24.41 28.34 -43.98
C SER A 421 -24.39 29.37 -45.11
N ASN A 422 -23.30 29.50 -45.89
CA ASN A 422 -23.23 30.45 -47.01
C ASN A 422 -22.86 29.75 -48.32
N ASN A 423 -23.80 28.97 -48.84
CA ASN A 423 -23.83 28.63 -50.27
C ASN A 423 -24.41 29.81 -51.06
N GLN A 424 -23.57 30.80 -51.40
CA GLN A 424 -23.79 31.62 -52.60
C GLN A 424 -22.45 31.90 -53.30
N SER A 425 -22.30 31.21 -54.43
CA SER A 425 -21.58 31.56 -55.66
C SER A 425 -20.79 32.87 -55.69
N SER A 426 -19.47 32.77 -55.92
CA SER A 426 -18.84 33.43 -57.06
C SER A 426 -17.39 32.93 -57.26
N THR A 427 -17.09 32.56 -58.49
CA THR A 427 -15.79 32.34 -59.12
C THR A 427 -14.75 33.42 -58.80
N ILE A 428 -13.47 33.04 -58.64
CA ILE A 428 -12.28 33.69 -59.24
C ILE A 428 -11.06 32.74 -59.11
N ASP A 429 -10.27 32.74 -60.19
CA ASP A 429 -9.11 31.90 -60.49
C ASP A 429 -7.81 32.23 -59.73
N VAL A 430 -7.04 31.15 -59.49
CA VAL A 430 -5.57 30.94 -59.66
C VAL A 430 -4.58 31.95 -59.06
N PHE A 431 -3.70 31.48 -58.18
CA PHE A 431 -2.24 31.53 -58.38
C PHE A 431 -1.51 30.36 -57.69
N ASN A 432 -0.74 29.64 -58.50
CA ASN A 432 0.25 28.63 -58.16
C ASN A 432 1.59 29.35 -57.92
N THR A 433 2.30 29.07 -56.82
CA THR A 433 3.77 29.20 -56.76
C THR A 433 4.36 28.26 -55.71
N GLU A 434 4.95 27.19 -56.24
CA GLU A 434 6.26 26.60 -55.94
C GLU A 434 6.78 26.36 -54.51
N SER A 435 7.31 25.15 -54.40
CA SER A 435 8.13 24.56 -53.36
C SER A 435 9.43 25.31 -53.09
N ARG A 436 9.92 25.21 -51.84
CA ARG A 436 11.36 25.13 -51.59
C ARG A 436 11.67 24.41 -50.28
N ASP A 437 12.31 23.27 -50.48
CA ASP A 437 13.03 22.44 -49.53
C ASP A 437 14.27 23.18 -49.00
N SER A 438 14.55 23.13 -47.70
CA SER A 438 15.92 23.28 -47.19
C SER A 438 16.06 22.76 -45.76
N SER A 439 16.76 21.64 -45.69
CA SER A 439 17.48 21.14 -44.53
C SER A 439 18.48 22.17 -43.97
N LYS A 440 18.63 22.21 -42.64
CA LYS A 440 19.91 22.42 -41.93
C LYS A 440 19.74 22.33 -40.40
N LYS A 441 20.29 21.26 -39.83
CA LYS A 441 20.77 21.24 -38.43
C LYS A 441 22.00 22.15 -38.32
N PRO A 442 22.28 22.65 -37.10
CA PRO A 442 23.65 22.56 -36.61
C PRO A 442 23.70 21.96 -35.20
N GLY A 443 24.53 20.93 -35.06
CA GLY A 443 25.09 20.55 -33.77
C GLY A 443 26.26 21.47 -33.42
N PHE A 444 26.48 21.68 -32.13
CA PHE A 444 27.67 22.31 -31.59
C PHE A 444 28.30 21.38 -30.55
N PHE A 445 29.56 21.03 -30.79
CA PHE A 445 30.48 20.34 -29.89
C PHE A 445 31.36 21.37 -29.18
N SER A 446 31.74 21.10 -27.93
CA SER A 446 33.04 21.40 -27.31
C SER A 446 33.02 20.76 -25.91
N THR A 447 33.65 19.61 -25.59
CA THR A 447 35.06 19.17 -25.53
C THR A 447 36.00 19.97 -24.62
N HIS A 448 36.60 19.21 -23.68
CA HIS A 448 37.82 19.38 -22.87
C HIS A 448 37.49 19.36 -21.37
N ASN A 449 38.11 18.57 -20.48
CA ASN A 449 39.38 17.84 -20.38
C ASN A 449 39.19 16.79 -19.24
N GLU A 450 39.99 15.78 -18.93
CA GLU A 450 41.29 15.25 -19.35
C GLU A 450 41.40 13.84 -18.73
N ARG A 451 42.21 13.00 -19.37
CA ARG A 451 42.60 11.67 -18.89
C ARG A 451 43.49 11.76 -17.65
N SER A 452 43.31 10.83 -16.71
CA SER A 452 44.46 10.17 -16.07
C SER A 452 44.15 8.68 -15.87
N SER A 453 44.95 7.88 -16.57
CA SER A 453 44.98 6.43 -16.50
C SER A 453 45.89 5.98 -15.35
N VAL A 454 45.44 5.05 -14.53
CA VAL A 454 46.35 4.15 -13.79
C VAL A 454 45.80 2.72 -13.88
N ASN A 455 46.57 1.86 -14.54
CA ASN A 455 46.42 0.42 -14.58
C ASN A 455 46.74 -0.19 -13.21
N THR A 456 46.02 -1.25 -12.81
CA THR A 456 46.64 -2.42 -12.15
C THR A 456 45.75 -3.66 -12.19
N CYS A 457 46.25 -4.66 -12.93
CA CYS A 457 46.23 -6.11 -12.72
C CYS A 457 45.17 -6.83 -11.85
N THR A 458 44.48 -7.75 -12.56
CA THR A 458 44.19 -9.18 -12.27
C THR A 458 43.63 -9.61 -10.92
N LEU A 459 42.48 -10.31 -10.95
CA LEU A 459 42.38 -11.73 -10.56
C LEU A 459 41.04 -12.36 -10.97
N ASN A 460 41.14 -13.58 -11.49
CA ASN A 460 40.05 -14.51 -11.77
C ASN A 460 39.23 -14.84 -10.53
N ASN A 461 37.91 -15.04 -10.70
CA ASN A 461 37.23 -16.29 -10.30
C ASN A 461 35.79 -16.28 -10.84
N SER A 462 35.57 -17.10 -11.87
CA SER A 462 34.26 -17.63 -12.24
C SER A 462 33.80 -18.60 -11.16
N VAL A 463 32.67 -18.32 -10.50
CA VAL A 463 31.99 -19.30 -9.65
C VAL A 463 30.58 -19.50 -10.16
N ASP A 464 30.31 -20.79 -10.39
CA ASP A 464 29.11 -21.45 -10.84
C ASP A 464 27.82 -20.95 -10.18
N HIS A 465 26.79 -20.74 -10.99
CA HIS A 465 25.40 -20.61 -10.55
C HIS A 465 24.74 -22.00 -10.54
N ARG A 466 24.46 -22.53 -9.34
CA ARG A 466 23.41 -23.54 -9.15
C ARG A 466 22.66 -23.32 -7.82
N PHE A 467 21.34 -23.24 -7.97
CA PHE A 467 20.24 -23.24 -6.98
C PHE A 467 19.90 -21.93 -6.28
#